data_AF-A0A7R9R261-F1
#
_entry.id   AF-A0A7R9R261-F1
#
_cell.length_a   1.000
_cell.length_b   1.000
_cell.length_c   1.000
_cell.angle_alpha   90.00
_cell.angle_beta   90.00
_cell.angle_gamma   90.00
#
_symmetry.space_group_name_H-M   'P 1'
#
loop_
_entity.id
_entity.type
_entity.pdbx_description
1 polymer ?
#
loop_
_entity_poly.entity_id
_entity_poly.type
_entity_poly.pdbx_seq_one_letter_code
_entity_poly.pdbx_strand_id
1 'polypeptide(L)'
;MIALMMSEKKLGPKVYGLFESGQIQKYYQHRCFRVDEQKDPKLVQELAQKLARIHSTVVPIKKDSKWMFSFFDNSYSDANKRFDLKSLYEECNCETLKTHDLIQELEWLKETIIKTDSPVTFTHIDFR
;
A
#
# COMPACT_ATOMS: atom_id res chain seq x y z
N MET A 1 -14.53 0.47 -7.71
CA MET A 1 -15.08 1.62 -6.94
C MET A 1 -14.05 2.72 -6.71
N ILE A 2 -12.90 2.47 -6.07
CA ILE A 2 -11.86 3.50 -5.82
C ILE A 2 -11.37 4.17 -7.12
N ALA A 3 -11.12 3.38 -8.19
CA ALA A 3 -10.65 3.90 -9.47
C ALA A 3 -11.60 4.92 -10.12
N LEU A 4 -12.93 4.71 -10.04
CA LEU A 4 -13.91 5.66 -10.56
C LEU A 4 -13.86 6.98 -9.79
N MET A 5 -13.80 6.92 -8.46
CA MET A 5 -13.70 8.10 -7.62
C MET A 5 -12.39 8.89 -7.87
N MET A 6 -11.27 8.19 -8.07
CA MET A 6 -10.00 8.82 -8.46
C MET A 6 -10.08 9.52 -9.82
N SER A 7 -10.79 8.92 -10.78
CA SER A 7 -11.09 9.52 -12.08
C SER A 7 -11.96 10.78 -11.93
N GLU A 8 -13.05 10.72 -11.16
CA GLU A 8 -13.96 11.87 -10.94
C GLU A 8 -13.25 13.05 -10.26
N LYS A 9 -12.39 12.77 -9.29
CA LYS A 9 -11.61 13.79 -8.56
C LYS A 9 -10.36 14.26 -9.30
N LYS A 10 -10.10 13.75 -10.52
CA LYS A 10 -8.91 14.08 -11.34
C LYS A 10 -7.58 13.81 -10.60
N LEU A 11 -7.57 12.75 -9.79
CA LEU A 11 -6.38 12.27 -9.06
C LEU A 11 -5.72 11.08 -9.75
N GLY A 12 -6.40 10.47 -10.72
CA GLY A 12 -5.85 9.45 -11.61
C GLY A 12 -6.36 9.58 -13.04
N PRO A 13 -6.03 8.61 -13.91
CA PRO A 13 -6.55 8.57 -15.27
C PRO A 13 -8.08 8.52 -15.30
N LYS A 14 -8.67 9.13 -16.34
CA LYS A 14 -10.12 9.01 -16.58
C LYS A 14 -10.48 7.54 -16.81
N VAL A 15 -11.40 7.00 -16.03
CA VAL A 15 -11.90 5.63 -16.21
C VAL A 15 -13.11 5.66 -17.16
N TYR A 16 -13.09 4.80 -18.16
CA TYR A 16 -14.16 4.65 -19.16
C TYR A 16 -15.09 3.47 -18.85
N GLY A 17 -14.62 2.45 -18.15
CA GLY A 17 -15.41 1.29 -17.78
C GLY A 17 -14.70 0.40 -16.78
N LEU A 18 -15.49 -0.29 -15.95
CA LEU A 18 -15.05 -1.35 -15.04
C LEU A 18 -15.71 -2.66 -15.45
N PHE A 19 -14.99 -3.77 -15.30
CA PHE A 19 -15.48 -5.12 -15.53
C PHE A 19 -14.78 -6.08 -14.57
N GLU A 20 -15.23 -7.34 -14.52
CA GLU A 20 -14.78 -8.30 -13.50
C GLU A 20 -13.25 -8.50 -13.46
N SER A 21 -12.61 -8.54 -14.63
CA SER A 21 -11.17 -8.77 -14.78
C SER A 21 -10.33 -7.50 -14.91
N GLY A 22 -10.92 -6.29 -14.79
CA GLY A 22 -10.13 -5.07 -14.89
C GLY A 22 -10.90 -3.78 -15.18
N GLN A 23 -10.18 -2.83 -15.79
CA GLN A 23 -10.72 -1.50 -16.11
C GLN A 23 -10.15 -0.95 -17.41
N ILE A 24 -10.96 -0.15 -18.12
CA ILE A 24 -10.51 0.68 -19.26
C ILE A 24 -10.31 2.10 -18.75
N GLN A 25 -9.13 2.67 -18.96
CA GLN A 25 -8.81 4.03 -18.56
C GLN A 25 -8.07 4.78 -19.65
N LYS A 26 -8.08 6.11 -19.57
CA LYS A 26 -7.36 7.00 -20.47
C LYS A 26 -5.86 6.72 -20.43
N TYR A 27 -5.30 6.49 -21.60
CA TYR A 27 -3.86 6.46 -21.78
C TYR A 27 -3.27 7.86 -21.64
N TYR A 28 -2.16 7.94 -20.92
CA TYR A 28 -1.30 9.10 -20.88
C TYR A 28 0.08 8.65 -21.35
N GLN A 29 0.70 9.40 -22.25
CA GLN A 29 2.10 9.18 -22.54
C GLN A 29 2.92 9.66 -21.33
N HIS A 30 3.60 8.74 -20.67
CA HIS A 30 4.41 9.00 -19.49
C HIS A 30 5.52 7.96 -19.39
N ARG A 31 6.44 8.17 -18.45
CA ARG A 31 7.46 7.20 -18.04
C ARG A 31 7.42 7.04 -16.54
N CYS A 32 7.99 5.95 -16.02
CA CYS A 32 8.13 5.76 -14.58
C CYS A 32 9.08 6.81 -13.98
N PHE A 33 8.75 7.24 -12.75
CA PHE A 33 9.62 8.01 -11.90
C PHE A 33 10.67 7.07 -11.30
N ARG A 34 11.94 7.23 -11.68
CA ARG A 34 12.99 6.26 -11.38
C ARG A 34 13.68 6.57 -10.05
N VAL A 35 14.34 5.56 -9.48
CA VAL A 35 15.07 5.66 -8.21
C VAL A 35 16.09 6.81 -8.20
N ASP A 36 16.80 7.06 -9.30
CA ASP A 36 17.76 8.16 -9.36
C ASP A 36 17.11 9.54 -9.30
N GLU A 37 15.86 9.66 -9.75
CA GLU A 37 15.09 10.89 -9.71
C GLU A 37 14.47 11.14 -8.33
N GLN A 38 14.28 10.10 -7.53
CA GLN A 38 13.87 10.20 -6.12
C GLN A 38 14.96 10.85 -5.25
N LYS A 39 16.18 11.00 -5.77
CA LYS A 39 17.27 11.74 -5.11
C LYS A 39 17.22 13.24 -5.40
N ASP A 40 16.44 13.70 -6.39
CA ASP A 40 16.28 15.11 -6.71
C ASP A 40 15.26 15.77 -5.76
N PRO A 41 15.68 16.71 -4.89
CA PRO A 41 14.78 17.37 -3.95
C PRO A 41 13.59 18.09 -4.61
N LYS A 42 13.74 18.61 -5.83
CA LYS A 42 12.66 19.28 -6.55
C LYS A 42 11.58 18.29 -6.97
N LEU A 43 11.99 17.14 -7.49
CA LEU A 43 11.05 16.08 -7.90
C LEU A 43 10.36 15.45 -6.69
N VAL A 44 11.09 15.27 -5.58
CA VAL A 44 10.51 14.82 -4.30
C VAL A 44 9.49 15.84 -3.76
N GLN A 45 9.76 17.14 -3.90
CA GLN A 45 8.80 18.18 -3.51
C GLN A 45 7.51 18.10 -4.34
N GLU A 46 7.61 17.94 -5.65
CA GLU A 46 6.44 17.78 -6.52
C GLU A 46 5.63 16.52 -6.17
N LEU A 47 6.32 15.43 -5.88
CA LEU A 47 5.71 14.19 -5.38
C LEU A 47 4.96 14.44 -4.07
N ALA A 48 5.60 15.08 -3.09
CA ALA A 48 4.99 15.35 -1.80
C ALA A 48 3.71 16.18 -1.93
N GLN A 49 3.69 17.16 -2.84
CA GLN A 49 2.48 17.94 -3.15
C GLN A 49 1.36 17.08 -3.75
N LYS A 50 1.69 16.11 -4.61
CA LYS A 50 0.70 15.17 -5.18
C LYS A 50 0.15 14.23 -4.10
N LEU A 51 1.00 13.69 -3.22
CA LEU A 51 0.59 12.86 -2.09
C LEU A 51 -0.28 13.63 -1.10
N ALA A 52 0.07 14.89 -0.80
CA ALA A 52 -0.75 15.76 0.04
C ALA A 52 -2.18 15.91 -0.51
N ARG A 53 -2.33 16.10 -1.83
CA ARG A 53 -3.65 16.15 -2.48
C ARG A 53 -4.45 14.85 -2.29
N ILE A 54 -3.79 13.69 -2.35
CA ILE A 54 -4.42 12.39 -2.10
C ILE A 54 -4.87 12.31 -0.63
N HIS A 55 -3.98 12.61 0.32
CA HIS A 55 -4.27 12.57 1.76
C HIS A 55 -5.41 13.52 2.16
N SER A 56 -5.55 14.68 1.52
CA SER A 56 -6.64 15.63 1.75
C SER A 56 -7.98 15.23 1.11
N THR A 57 -8.04 14.10 0.39
CA THR A 57 -9.23 13.71 -0.34
C THR A 57 -10.27 13.07 0.57
N VAL A 58 -11.47 13.66 0.62
CA VAL A 58 -12.63 13.05 1.28
C VAL A 58 -13.25 12.00 0.37
N VAL A 59 -13.27 10.75 0.86
CA VAL A 59 -13.77 9.57 0.16
C VAL A 59 -14.89 8.91 0.97
N PRO A 60 -15.94 8.39 0.30
CA PRO A 60 -17.05 7.70 0.96
C PRO A 60 -16.71 6.22 1.23
N ILE A 61 -15.60 5.97 1.91
CA ILE A 61 -15.19 4.63 2.35
C ILE A 61 -15.03 4.63 3.87
N LYS A 62 -14.96 3.43 4.45
CA LYS A 62 -14.71 3.27 5.88
C LYS A 62 -13.38 3.92 6.26
N LYS A 63 -13.40 4.81 7.24
CA LYS A 63 -12.23 5.58 7.70
C LYS A 63 -11.62 4.91 8.93
N ASP A 64 -11.28 3.63 8.82
CA ASP A 64 -10.48 2.97 9.84
C ASP A 64 -9.16 2.47 9.24
N SER A 65 -8.12 2.50 10.06
CA SER A 65 -6.81 1.92 9.74
C SER A 65 -6.75 0.41 10.01
N LYS A 66 -7.83 -0.17 10.57
CA LYS A 66 -7.87 -1.57 11.00
C LYS A 66 -7.80 -2.56 9.85
N TRP A 67 -8.18 -2.13 8.64
CA TRP A 67 -8.05 -2.96 7.43
C TRP A 67 -6.62 -3.51 7.26
N MET A 68 -5.59 -2.69 7.59
CA MET A 68 -4.19 -3.07 7.43
C MET A 68 -3.81 -4.21 8.39
N PHE A 69 -4.32 -4.17 9.62
CA PHE A 69 -4.06 -5.22 10.61
C PHE A 69 -4.71 -6.53 10.18
N SER A 70 -5.97 -6.48 9.72
CA SER A 70 -6.63 -7.65 9.15
C SER A 70 -5.91 -8.18 7.92
N PHE A 71 -5.35 -7.29 7.08
CA PHE A 71 -4.55 -7.69 5.92
C PHE A 71 -3.28 -8.45 6.34
N PHE A 72 -2.54 -7.99 7.35
CA PHE A 72 -1.37 -8.69 7.88
C PHE A 72 -1.74 -10.08 8.42
N ASP A 73 -2.78 -10.16 9.24
CA ASP A 73 -3.23 -11.41 9.86
C ASP A 73 -3.68 -12.44 8.83
N ASN A 74 -4.49 -12.01 7.87
CA ASN A 74 -4.97 -12.88 6.80
C ASN A 74 -3.83 -13.32 5.89
N SER A 75 -2.91 -12.42 5.55
CA SER A 75 -1.76 -12.75 4.70
C SER A 75 -0.85 -13.79 5.35
N TYR A 76 -0.53 -13.61 6.64
CA TYR A 76 0.25 -14.60 7.37
C TYR A 76 -0.50 -15.94 7.50
N SER A 77 -1.78 -15.90 7.88
CA SER A 77 -2.61 -17.11 8.01
C SER A 77 -2.67 -17.90 6.69
N ASP A 78 -2.87 -17.20 5.56
CA ASP A 78 -2.96 -17.83 4.26
C ASP A 78 -1.61 -18.36 3.77
N ALA A 79 -0.52 -17.65 4.06
CA ALA A 79 0.83 -18.15 3.78
C ALA A 79 1.10 -19.45 4.55
N ASN A 80 0.79 -19.48 5.85
CA ASN A 80 0.99 -20.67 6.69
C ASN A 80 0.10 -21.87 6.31
N LYS A 81 -1.06 -21.63 5.66
CA LYS A 81 -1.90 -22.71 5.12
C LYS A 81 -1.37 -23.28 3.80
N ARG A 82 -0.73 -22.44 2.99
CA ARG A 82 -0.29 -22.77 1.63
C ARG A 82 1.13 -23.30 1.57
N PHE A 83 1.97 -22.92 2.53
CA PHE A 83 3.39 -23.19 2.51
C PHE A 83 3.89 -23.68 3.87
N ASP A 84 4.93 -24.49 3.84
CA ASP A 84 5.77 -24.70 5.03
C ASP A 84 6.73 -23.52 5.15
N LEU A 85 6.34 -22.56 6.00
CA LEU A 85 7.09 -21.32 6.19
C LEU A 85 8.51 -21.58 6.71
N LYS A 86 8.72 -22.60 7.56
CA LYS A 86 10.06 -22.89 8.12
C LYS A 86 11.01 -23.34 7.03
N SER A 87 10.57 -24.27 6.19
CA SER A 87 11.32 -24.73 5.03
C SER A 87 11.61 -23.57 4.07
N LEU A 88 10.62 -22.69 3.80
CA LEU A 88 10.84 -21.49 2.98
C LEU A 88 11.89 -20.54 3.57
N TYR A 89 11.91 -20.35 4.89
CA TYR A 89 12.90 -19.49 5.54
C TYR A 89 14.31 -20.08 5.42
N GLU A 90 14.45 -21.40 5.46
CA GLU A 90 15.70 -22.12 5.20
C GLU A 90 16.14 -21.98 3.74
N GLU A 91 15.26 -22.27 2.78
CA GLU A 91 15.52 -22.18 1.35
C GLU A 91 15.90 -20.76 0.92
N CYS A 92 15.22 -19.74 1.45
CA CYS A 92 15.53 -18.34 1.18
C CYS A 92 16.76 -17.82 1.94
N ASN A 93 17.38 -18.65 2.78
CA ASN A 93 18.43 -18.27 3.71
C ASN A 93 18.10 -17.02 4.55
N CYS A 94 16.85 -16.92 5.02
CA CYS A 94 16.35 -15.75 5.73
C CYS A 94 16.54 -15.92 7.24
N GLU A 95 17.73 -15.58 7.74
CA GLU A 95 18.08 -15.80 9.14
C GLU A 95 17.13 -15.08 10.12
N THR A 96 16.73 -13.85 9.79
CA THR A 96 15.80 -13.07 10.63
C THR A 96 14.48 -13.81 10.87
N LEU A 97 13.89 -14.41 9.84
CA LEU A 97 12.62 -15.13 9.96
C LEU A 97 12.78 -16.52 10.61
N LYS A 98 13.99 -17.07 10.65
CA LYS A 98 14.28 -18.30 11.39
C LYS A 98 14.38 -18.06 12.89
N THR A 99 14.94 -16.92 13.29
CA THR A 99 15.25 -16.64 14.70
C THR A 99 14.21 -15.79 15.42
N HIS A 100 13.27 -15.17 14.69
CA HIS A 100 12.23 -14.31 15.26
C HIS A 100 10.83 -14.88 15.00
N ASP A 101 9.92 -14.68 15.97
CA ASP A 101 8.52 -15.03 15.81
C ASP A 101 7.79 -13.92 15.04
N LEU A 102 7.47 -14.18 13.78
CA LEU A 102 6.80 -13.21 12.91
C LEU A 102 5.43 -12.78 13.45
N ILE A 103 4.70 -13.63 14.19
CA ILE A 103 3.42 -13.22 14.81
C ILE A 103 3.68 -12.21 15.92
N GLN A 104 4.69 -12.46 16.76
CA GLN A 104 5.07 -11.53 17.82
C GLN A 104 5.52 -10.18 17.24
N GLU A 105 6.32 -10.19 16.18
CA GLU A 105 6.76 -8.96 15.49
C GLU A 105 5.59 -8.19 14.86
N LEU A 106 4.61 -8.91 14.29
CA LEU A 106 3.39 -8.29 13.75
C LEU A 106 2.55 -7.63 14.86
N GLU A 107 2.40 -8.27 16.02
CA GLU A 107 1.69 -7.67 17.15
C GLU A 107 2.42 -6.42 17.67
N TRP A 108 3.74 -6.49 17.83
CA TRP A 108 4.55 -5.35 18.19
C TRP A 108 4.39 -4.18 17.20
N LEU A 109 4.38 -4.46 15.90
CA LEU A 109 4.19 -3.47 14.85
C LEU A 109 2.81 -2.80 14.96
N LYS A 110 1.73 -3.59 15.16
CA LYS A 110 0.37 -3.06 15.34
C LYS A 110 0.29 -2.13 16.54
N GLU A 111 0.83 -2.53 17.69
CA GLU A 111 0.87 -1.69 18.88
C GLU A 111 1.63 -0.38 18.65
N THR A 112 2.77 -0.46 17.94
CA THR A 112 3.60 0.71 17.64
C THR A 112 2.88 1.69 16.73
N ILE A 113 2.18 1.19 15.70
CA ILE A 113 1.37 2.02 14.80
C ILE A 113 0.26 2.74 15.58
N ILE A 114 -0.44 2.03 16.48
CA ILE A 114 -1.49 2.63 17.32
C ILE A 114 -0.94 3.76 18.20
N LYS A 115 0.26 3.60 18.75
CA LYS A 115 0.91 4.60 19.63
C LYS A 115 1.37 5.86 18.88
N THR A 116 1.50 5.81 17.56
CA THR A 116 2.04 6.92 16.76
C THR A 116 1.02 8.07 16.57
N ASP A 117 -0.27 7.84 16.85
CA ASP A 117 -1.36 8.82 16.67
C ASP A 117 -1.36 9.51 15.29
N SER A 118 -1.00 8.75 14.24
CA SER A 118 -0.92 9.27 12.88
C SER A 118 -2.32 9.50 12.30
N PRO A 119 -2.59 10.66 11.66
CA PRO A 119 -3.88 10.92 11.05
C PRO A 119 -4.28 9.86 10.01
N VAL A 120 -5.45 9.27 10.18
CA VAL A 120 -6.01 8.33 9.19
C VAL A 120 -6.47 9.10 7.96
N THR A 121 -5.77 8.94 6.85
CA THR A 121 -6.06 9.61 5.56
C THR A 121 -6.27 8.60 4.45
N PHE A 122 -6.90 9.03 3.36
CA PHE A 122 -6.92 8.25 2.13
C PHE A 122 -5.51 8.27 1.53
N THR A 123 -4.89 7.11 1.37
CA THR A 123 -3.49 6.99 0.92
C THR A 123 -3.35 6.13 -0.34
N HIS A 124 -2.25 6.31 -1.05
CA HIS A 124 -1.91 5.51 -2.24
C HIS A 124 -1.51 4.07 -1.89
N ILE A 125 -0.97 3.84 -0.69
CA ILE A 125 -0.43 2.55 -0.17
C ILE A 125 0.84 2.08 -0.89
N ASP A 126 0.96 2.30 -2.20
CA ASP A 126 2.05 1.75 -3.00
C ASP A 126 2.68 2.78 -3.96
N PHE A 127 3.39 3.78 -3.43
CA PHE A 127 4.16 4.69 -4.26
C PHE A 127 5.59 4.15 -4.43
N ARG A 128 6.03 3.92 -5.67
CA ARG A 128 7.36 3.38 -6.00
C ARG A 128 8.05 4.21 -7.07
#